data_AF-A0A7C9TMS8-F1
#
_entry.id   AF-A0A7C9TMS8-F1
#
_cell.length_a   1.000
_cell.length_b   1.000
_cell.length_c   1.000
_cell.angle_alpha   90.00
_cell.angle_beta   90.00
_cell.angle_gamma   90.00
#
_symmetry.space_group_name_H-M   'P 1'
#
loop_
_entity.id
_entity.type
_entity.pdbx_description
1 polymer ?
#
loop_
_entity_poly.entity_id
_entity_poly.type
_entity_poly.pdbx_seq_one_letter_code
_entity_poly.pdbx_strand_id
1 'polypeptide(L)'
;MNLTTSPCARTAHRPTRRLFRASLAVWACAALLSACGGGGDDEEAPPAGGGSGSLTLSSATPSSHNTTLNLGAAGTAGNLARAADGFSAQPYCELFWENVPGANGSTYAVQVYFRPSDQAVLHASVIGSTGYTVFDNASGSPISGITVSTSGRTLSFTAKVLSGSGDGATGTVNGSVGFAANTANPACGA
;
A
#
# COMPACT_ATOMS: atom_id res chain seq x y z
N MET A 1 51.24 -16.82 -49.94
CA MET A 1 50.86 -15.48 -49.45
C MET A 1 50.84 -15.58 -47.92
N ASN A 2 51.97 -15.57 -47.22
CA ASN A 2 52.92 -14.49 -46.92
C ASN A 2 52.36 -13.42 -45.95
N LEU A 3 52.84 -13.51 -44.69
CA LEU A 3 53.07 -12.47 -43.67
C LEU A 3 51.79 -11.84 -43.04
N THR A 4 51.67 -11.62 -41.73
CA THR A 4 52.68 -11.20 -40.75
C THR A 4 52.21 -11.46 -39.31
N THR A 5 53.17 -11.72 -38.43
CA THR A 5 53.13 -12.04 -37.00
C THR A 5 53.03 -10.82 -36.06
N SER A 6 52.52 -11.08 -34.84
CA SER A 6 52.69 -10.48 -33.47
C SER A 6 53.74 -9.36 -33.24
N PRO A 7 53.71 -8.51 -32.15
CA PRO A 7 53.62 -8.94 -30.73
C PRO A 7 53.18 -7.92 -29.63
N CYS A 8 53.25 -8.36 -28.35
CA CYS A 8 53.66 -7.63 -27.12
C CYS A 8 52.90 -6.35 -26.67
N ALA A 9 52.69 -6.01 -25.40
CA ALA A 9 53.13 -6.48 -24.09
C ALA A 9 52.39 -5.65 -23.01
N ARG A 10 52.24 -6.20 -21.79
CA ARG A 10 52.64 -5.63 -20.47
C ARG A 10 51.95 -6.42 -19.36
N THR A 11 52.66 -7.20 -18.54
CA THR A 11 53.42 -6.78 -17.32
C THR A 11 52.52 -6.11 -16.28
N ALA A 12 52.54 -6.35 -14.97
CA ALA A 12 52.93 -7.41 -14.04
C ALA A 12 52.47 -6.91 -12.64
N HIS A 13 52.36 -7.83 -11.69
CA HIS A 13 52.31 -7.66 -10.23
C HIS A 13 52.65 -6.29 -9.63
N ARG A 14 51.89 -5.90 -8.59
CA ARG A 14 52.43 -5.84 -7.21
C ARG A 14 51.34 -5.90 -6.13
N PRO A 15 51.52 -6.75 -5.09
CA PRO A 15 50.77 -6.69 -3.84
C PRO A 15 51.53 -5.83 -2.82
N THR A 16 50.82 -5.08 -1.97
CA THR A 16 51.42 -4.47 -0.78
C THR A 16 50.48 -4.60 0.41
N ARG A 17 50.85 -5.54 1.29
CA ARG A 17 50.39 -5.68 2.67
C ARG A 17 50.97 -4.54 3.52
N ARG A 18 50.15 -3.90 4.36
CA ARG A 18 50.54 -3.33 5.68
C ARG A 18 49.30 -3.39 6.56
N LEU A 19 49.14 -4.39 7.44
CA LEU A 19 49.57 -4.36 8.85
C LEU A 19 49.27 -3.03 9.54
N PHE A 20 48.16 -2.96 10.27
CA PHE A 20 48.09 -2.13 11.48
C PHE A 20 47.51 -2.95 12.64
N ARG A 21 48.27 -2.89 13.74
CA ARG A 21 48.15 -3.64 14.98
C ARG A 21 46.99 -3.15 15.84
N ALA A 22 46.52 -4.07 16.67
CA ALA A 22 45.59 -3.92 17.78
C ALA A 22 46.01 -2.86 18.81
N SER A 23 45.00 -2.22 19.40
CA SER A 23 45.05 -1.62 20.74
C SER A 23 43.71 -1.85 21.44
N LEU A 24 43.72 -2.73 22.44
CA LEU A 24 42.72 -2.83 23.52
C LEU A 24 43.09 -1.80 24.59
N ALA A 25 42.14 -0.98 25.04
CA ALA A 25 42.08 -0.50 26.43
C ALA A 25 40.73 0.20 26.72
N VAL A 26 40.04 -0.33 27.72
CA VAL A 26 38.79 0.11 28.34
C VAL A 26 39.11 1.12 29.46
N TRP A 27 38.26 2.14 29.65
CA TRP A 27 37.88 2.81 30.93
C TRP A 27 36.94 4.01 30.59
N ALA A 28 35.62 3.98 30.82
CA ALA A 28 34.84 4.00 32.08
C ALA A 28 34.84 5.35 32.82
N CYS A 29 33.73 6.10 32.72
CA CYS A 29 33.06 6.98 33.71
C CYS A 29 32.00 7.84 32.96
N ALA A 30 30.74 7.44 32.91
CA ALA A 30 29.68 7.67 33.91
C ALA A 30 29.00 9.07 33.80
N ALA A 31 27.71 9.03 33.46
CA ALA A 31 26.58 9.78 34.06
C ALA A 31 25.69 10.55 33.06
N LEU A 32 24.44 10.07 32.97
CA LEU A 32 23.20 10.84 32.88
C LEU A 32 22.92 11.61 31.57
N LEU A 33 22.36 10.89 30.59
CA LEU A 33 21.16 11.38 29.90
C LEU A 33 20.10 10.28 29.88
N SER A 34 19.03 10.57 30.60
CA SER A 34 17.73 9.93 30.57
C SER A 34 17.13 9.91 29.16
N ALA A 35 16.43 8.80 28.86
CA ALA A 35 15.51 8.62 27.74
C ALA A 35 16.14 8.46 26.34
N CYS A 36 16.66 7.26 26.07
CA CYS A 36 16.66 6.69 24.73
C CYS A 36 15.92 5.36 24.84
N GLY A 37 14.60 5.40 24.66
CA GLY A 37 13.79 4.20 24.52
C GLY A 37 14.25 3.48 23.26
N GLY A 38 14.66 2.22 23.43
CA GLY A 38 14.90 1.33 22.31
C GLY A 38 13.61 1.16 21.54
N GLY A 39 13.61 1.61 20.28
CA GLY A 39 12.58 1.24 19.33
C GLY A 39 12.76 -0.24 19.04
N GLY A 40 11.89 -1.05 19.63
CA GLY A 40 11.66 -2.40 19.14
C GLY A 40 11.15 -2.30 17.71
N ASP A 41 11.47 -3.32 16.93
CA ASP A 41 10.84 -3.61 15.64
C ASP A 41 9.36 -3.96 15.89
N ASP A 42 8.59 -3.00 16.40
CA ASP A 42 7.16 -3.05 16.41
C ASP A 42 6.74 -2.85 14.95
N GLU A 43 6.58 -3.97 14.24
CA GLU A 43 5.53 -4.06 13.23
C GLU A 43 4.30 -3.43 13.87
N GLU A 44 4.00 -2.20 13.46
CA GLU A 44 2.83 -1.48 13.93
C GLU A 44 1.63 -2.34 13.57
N ALA A 45 1.12 -3.05 14.58
CA ALA A 45 -0.03 -3.91 14.42
C ALA A 45 -1.14 -3.04 13.83
N PRO A 46 -1.71 -3.41 12.67
CA PRO A 46 -2.74 -2.60 12.06
C PRO A 46 -3.89 -2.43 13.08
N PRO A 47 -4.47 -1.23 13.19
CA PRO A 47 -5.50 -0.97 14.19
C PRO A 47 -6.63 -1.99 14.03
N ALA A 48 -6.84 -2.78 15.09
CA ALA A 48 -7.92 -3.75 15.17
C ALA A 48 -9.27 -3.02 15.14
N GLY A 49 -9.82 -2.90 13.95
CA GLY A 49 -11.08 -2.21 13.69
C GLY A 49 -11.50 -2.39 12.24
N GLY A 50 -11.83 -3.63 11.85
CA GLY A 50 -12.45 -3.91 10.56
C GLY A 50 -13.65 -3.00 10.36
N GLY A 51 -13.60 -2.17 9.32
CA GLY A 51 -14.67 -1.26 8.95
C GLY A 51 -16.02 -1.96 8.88
N SER A 52 -17.07 -1.44 9.51
CA SER A 52 -18.40 -2.04 9.42
C SER A 52 -19.02 -1.82 8.03
N GLY A 53 -19.86 -2.74 7.56
CA GLY A 53 -20.62 -2.59 6.32
C GLY A 53 -20.17 -3.52 5.20
N SER A 54 -20.77 -3.33 4.02
CA SER A 54 -20.53 -4.16 2.85
C SER A 54 -20.53 -3.36 1.56
N LEU A 55 -19.80 -3.89 0.58
CA LEU A 55 -19.82 -3.42 -0.80
C LEU A 55 -20.39 -4.51 -1.69
N THR A 56 -21.22 -4.15 -2.64
CA THR A 56 -21.71 -5.06 -3.68
C THR A 56 -20.91 -4.81 -4.95
N LEU A 57 -20.27 -5.85 -5.45
CA LEU A 57 -19.64 -5.92 -6.77
C LEU A 57 -20.63 -6.61 -7.71
N SER A 58 -21.08 -5.88 -8.73
CA SER A 58 -22.10 -6.33 -9.68
C SER A 58 -21.66 -6.05 -11.12
N SER A 59 -22.37 -6.60 -12.10
CA SER A 59 -22.01 -6.45 -13.53
C SER A 59 -20.54 -6.79 -13.81
N ALA A 60 -19.98 -7.71 -13.04
CA ALA A 60 -18.59 -8.08 -13.13
C ALA A 60 -18.32 -8.89 -14.40
N THR A 61 -17.14 -8.71 -14.99
CA THR A 61 -16.64 -9.55 -16.08
C THR A 61 -15.30 -10.16 -15.66
N PRO A 62 -15.20 -11.50 -15.51
CA PRO A 62 -16.28 -12.48 -15.66
C PRO A 62 -17.33 -12.39 -14.52
N SER A 63 -18.56 -12.81 -14.81
CA SER A 63 -19.70 -12.69 -13.89
C SER A 63 -19.60 -13.54 -12.63
N SER A 64 -18.65 -14.49 -12.58
CA SER A 64 -18.29 -15.24 -11.37
C SER A 64 -17.83 -14.32 -10.23
N HIS A 65 -17.42 -13.09 -10.52
CA HIS A 65 -17.04 -12.11 -9.50
C HIS A 65 -18.20 -11.25 -8.99
N ASN A 66 -19.43 -11.44 -9.49
CA ASN A 66 -20.60 -10.80 -8.88
C ASN A 66 -20.77 -11.30 -7.45
N THR A 67 -20.69 -10.39 -6.48
CA THR A 67 -20.69 -10.76 -5.07
C THR A 67 -20.98 -9.59 -4.14
N THR A 68 -21.26 -9.90 -2.88
CA THR A 68 -21.24 -8.93 -1.78
C THR A 68 -20.00 -9.20 -0.94
N LEU A 69 -19.21 -8.16 -0.72
CA LEU A 69 -18.00 -8.14 0.09
C LEU A 69 -18.36 -7.64 1.48
N ASN A 70 -18.14 -8.46 2.51
CA ASN A 70 -18.34 -8.04 3.90
C ASN A 70 -17.02 -7.50 4.47
N LEU A 71 -16.84 -6.18 4.44
CA LEU A 71 -15.58 -5.54 4.85
C LEU A 71 -15.39 -5.57 6.37
N GLY A 72 -16.46 -5.77 7.15
CA GLY A 72 -16.38 -6.01 8.59
C GLY A 72 -15.81 -7.38 8.95
N ALA A 73 -15.74 -8.30 7.99
CA ALA A 73 -15.13 -9.62 8.13
C ALA A 73 -13.77 -9.72 7.42
N ALA A 74 -13.17 -8.59 7.04
CA ALA A 74 -11.82 -8.58 6.49
C ALA A 74 -10.82 -9.17 7.49
N GLY A 75 -9.91 -10.03 7.02
CA GLY A 75 -8.85 -10.58 7.87
C GLY A 75 -7.85 -9.50 8.31
N THR A 76 -7.66 -8.46 7.49
CA THR A 76 -6.82 -7.30 7.82
C THR A 76 -7.47 -6.05 7.23
N ALA A 77 -7.41 -4.94 7.97
CA ALA A 77 -7.86 -3.64 7.48
C ALA A 77 -7.00 -2.53 8.10
N GLY A 78 -6.91 -1.39 7.43
CA GLY A 78 -6.15 -0.27 7.96
C GLY A 78 -6.46 1.06 7.28
N ASN A 79 -5.98 2.11 7.94
CA ASN A 79 -6.06 3.50 7.50
C ASN A 79 -4.68 4.15 7.73
N LEU A 80 -3.92 4.33 6.67
CA LEU A 80 -2.52 4.79 6.74
C LEU A 80 -2.35 6.15 6.09
N ALA A 81 -1.46 6.96 6.66
CA ALA A 81 -0.98 8.17 6.00
C ALA A 81 0.21 7.83 5.10
N ARG A 82 0.22 8.38 3.89
CA ARG A 82 1.28 8.23 2.90
C ARG A 82 1.87 9.59 2.56
N ALA A 83 3.20 9.64 2.48
CA ALA A 83 3.91 10.80 1.97
C ALA A 83 3.66 10.98 0.46
N ALA A 84 3.94 12.16 -0.07
CA ALA A 84 3.95 12.37 -1.51
C ALA A 84 5.02 11.47 -2.18
N ASP A 85 4.70 10.91 -3.34
CA ASP A 85 5.53 9.96 -4.07
C ASP A 85 5.24 9.96 -5.58
N GLY A 86 5.66 8.92 -6.29
CA GLY A 86 5.43 8.79 -7.73
C GLY A 86 3.95 8.62 -8.13
N PHE A 87 3.06 8.29 -7.18
CA PHE A 87 1.62 8.20 -7.41
C PHE A 87 0.93 9.56 -7.26
N SER A 88 1.28 10.31 -6.22
CA SER A 88 0.68 11.62 -5.92
C SER A 88 1.73 12.64 -5.51
N ALA A 89 1.69 13.83 -6.14
CA ALA A 89 2.53 14.97 -5.79
C ALA A 89 2.19 15.59 -4.42
N GLN A 90 1.12 15.13 -3.76
CA GLN A 90 0.68 15.55 -2.43
C GLN A 90 0.56 14.34 -1.51
N PRO A 91 0.76 14.50 -0.18
CA PRO A 91 0.43 13.46 0.79
C PRO A 91 -1.01 12.99 0.64
N TYR A 92 -1.23 11.70 0.89
CA TYR A 92 -2.53 11.06 0.74
C TYR A 92 -2.76 10.03 1.85
N CYS A 93 -3.98 9.54 1.96
CA CYS A 93 -4.36 8.52 2.92
C CYS A 93 -4.75 7.25 2.15
N GLU A 94 -4.43 6.11 2.73
CA GLU A 94 -4.76 4.79 2.21
C GLU A 94 -5.73 4.09 3.15
N LEU A 95 -6.85 3.65 2.60
CA LEU A 95 -7.75 2.70 3.21
C LEU A 95 -7.56 1.35 2.54
N PHE A 96 -7.40 0.29 3.32
CA PHE A 96 -7.29 -1.05 2.78
C PHE A 96 -8.08 -2.06 3.62
N TRP A 97 -8.61 -3.07 2.94
CA TRP A 97 -9.21 -4.26 3.50
C TRP A 97 -8.70 -5.46 2.70
N GLU A 98 -8.07 -6.40 3.38
CA GLU A 98 -7.50 -7.61 2.79
C GLU A 98 -8.19 -8.85 3.34
N ASN A 99 -8.12 -9.94 2.59
CA ASN A 99 -8.78 -11.20 2.93
C ASN A 99 -10.29 -11.01 3.17
N VAL A 100 -10.94 -10.17 2.37
CA VAL A 100 -12.37 -9.86 2.45
C VAL A 100 -13.17 -11.04 1.87
N PRO A 101 -14.06 -11.68 2.65
CA PRO A 101 -14.88 -12.76 2.12
C PRO A 101 -15.97 -12.22 1.20
N GLY A 102 -16.03 -12.76 -0.02
CA GLY A 102 -17.15 -12.59 -0.94
C GLY A 102 -18.21 -13.68 -0.74
N ALA A 103 -19.48 -13.33 -0.87
CA ALA A 103 -20.60 -14.29 -0.86
C ALA A 103 -20.53 -15.35 -1.97
N ASN A 104 -19.68 -15.16 -2.99
CA ASN A 104 -19.41 -16.15 -4.04
C ASN A 104 -18.33 -17.18 -3.66
N GLY A 105 -17.83 -17.14 -2.42
CA GLY A 105 -16.77 -18.03 -1.93
C GLY A 105 -15.35 -17.63 -2.32
N SER A 106 -15.17 -16.52 -3.05
CA SER A 106 -13.85 -15.96 -3.37
C SER A 106 -13.39 -14.96 -2.30
N THR A 107 -12.09 -14.68 -2.28
CA THR A 107 -11.47 -13.71 -1.38
C THR A 107 -11.00 -12.50 -2.17
N TYR A 108 -11.15 -11.32 -1.56
CA TYR A 108 -10.85 -10.05 -2.21
C TYR A 108 -10.00 -9.13 -1.32
N ALA A 109 -9.36 -8.16 -1.96
CA ALA A 109 -8.84 -6.96 -1.34
C ALA A 109 -9.53 -5.73 -1.93
N VAL A 110 -9.76 -4.73 -1.10
CA VAL A 110 -10.28 -3.41 -1.48
C VAL A 110 -9.27 -2.38 -1.02
N GLN A 111 -8.87 -1.48 -1.90
CA GLN A 111 -7.92 -0.42 -1.58
C GLN A 111 -8.41 0.91 -2.16
N VAL A 112 -8.35 1.98 -1.37
CA VAL A 112 -8.75 3.32 -1.77
C VAL A 112 -7.72 4.32 -1.29
N TYR A 113 -7.28 5.19 -2.19
CA TYR A 113 -6.43 6.33 -1.85
C TYR A 113 -7.24 7.61 -1.96
N PHE A 114 -7.12 8.49 -0.97
CA PHE A 114 -7.77 9.79 -0.99
C PHE A 114 -6.85 10.88 -0.48
N ARG A 115 -7.02 12.09 -1.00
CA ARG A 115 -6.30 13.27 -0.54
C ARG A 115 -6.99 13.84 0.71
N PRO A 116 -6.31 14.01 1.85
CA PRO A 116 -6.95 14.42 3.10
C PRO A 116 -7.49 15.85 3.07
N SER A 117 -6.87 16.76 2.30
CA SER A 117 -7.22 18.19 2.30
C SER A 117 -8.63 18.48 1.79
N ASP A 118 -9.12 17.71 0.84
CA ASP A 118 -10.43 17.87 0.19
C ASP A 118 -11.21 16.55 0.08
N GLN A 119 -10.69 15.47 0.66
CA GLN A 119 -11.29 14.13 0.66
C GLN A 119 -11.54 13.57 -0.74
N ALA A 120 -10.79 14.08 -1.74
CA ALA A 120 -10.87 13.60 -3.11
C ALA A 120 -10.27 12.20 -3.22
N VAL A 121 -11.06 11.23 -3.71
CA VAL A 121 -10.56 9.89 -4.01
C VAL A 121 -9.69 9.94 -5.26
N LEU A 122 -8.51 9.34 -5.20
CA LEU A 122 -7.47 9.37 -6.25
C LEU A 122 -7.28 8.01 -6.92
N HIS A 123 -7.57 6.94 -6.19
CA HIS A 123 -7.51 5.55 -6.65
C HIS A 123 -8.53 4.72 -5.89
N ALA A 124 -9.14 3.76 -6.58
CA ALA A 124 -9.93 2.71 -5.95
C ALA A 124 -9.76 1.40 -6.72
N SER A 125 -9.56 0.30 -6.02
CA SER A 125 -9.42 -1.02 -6.62
C SER A 125 -10.11 -2.12 -5.84
N VAL A 126 -10.59 -3.13 -6.57
CA VAL A 126 -11.05 -4.41 -6.05
C VAL A 126 -10.23 -5.50 -6.74
N ILE A 127 -9.55 -6.32 -5.94
CA ILE A 127 -8.62 -7.35 -6.39
C ILE A 127 -9.10 -8.69 -5.83
N GLY A 128 -9.40 -9.66 -6.69
CA GLY A 128 -9.76 -11.02 -6.31
C GLY A 128 -8.56 -11.96 -6.30
N SER A 129 -8.61 -12.99 -5.46
CA SER A 129 -7.53 -13.98 -5.30
C SER A 129 -7.19 -14.78 -6.58
N THR A 130 -8.08 -14.81 -7.57
CA THR A 130 -7.90 -15.54 -8.84
C THR A 130 -7.43 -14.64 -9.99
N GLY A 131 -6.77 -13.51 -9.68
CA GLY A 131 -6.23 -12.59 -10.69
C GLY A 131 -7.22 -11.57 -11.24
N TYR A 132 -8.48 -11.59 -10.79
CA TYR A 132 -9.44 -10.55 -11.13
C TYR A 132 -9.02 -9.22 -10.51
N THR A 133 -8.85 -8.18 -11.31
CA THR A 133 -8.47 -6.86 -10.83
C THR A 133 -9.26 -5.81 -11.60
N VAL A 134 -9.98 -4.96 -10.87
CA VAL A 134 -10.64 -3.78 -11.43
C VAL A 134 -10.27 -2.57 -10.61
N PHE A 135 -10.02 -1.45 -11.28
CA PHE A 135 -9.65 -0.22 -10.60
C PHE A 135 -10.15 1.01 -11.36
N ASP A 136 -10.05 2.14 -10.70
CA ASP A 136 -10.06 3.45 -11.33
C ASP A 136 -8.90 4.23 -10.72
N ASN A 137 -8.03 4.74 -11.59
CA ASN A 137 -6.88 5.54 -11.21
C ASN A 137 -6.84 6.76 -12.13
N ALA A 138 -7.09 7.93 -11.57
CA ALA A 138 -7.11 9.17 -12.30
C ALA A 138 -5.78 9.96 -12.17
N SER A 139 -4.68 9.27 -11.82
CA SER A 139 -3.32 9.83 -11.76
C SER A 139 -3.24 11.10 -10.89
N GLY A 140 -3.81 11.03 -9.67
CA GLY A 140 -3.85 12.15 -8.72
C GLY A 140 -5.01 13.14 -8.95
N SER A 141 -5.82 12.94 -10.00
CA SER A 141 -7.08 13.68 -10.17
C SER A 141 -8.21 13.06 -9.33
N PRO A 142 -9.22 13.84 -8.92
CA PRO A 142 -10.39 13.31 -8.23
C PRO A 142 -11.21 12.34 -9.08
N ILE A 143 -11.63 11.22 -8.47
CA ILE A 143 -12.53 10.22 -9.03
C ILE A 143 -13.95 10.49 -8.53
N SER A 144 -14.90 10.65 -9.45
CA SER A 144 -16.33 10.80 -9.11
C SER A 144 -16.98 9.45 -8.78
N GLY A 145 -18.07 9.50 -8.00
CA GLY A 145 -18.88 8.32 -7.65
C GLY A 145 -18.35 7.55 -6.43
N ILE A 146 -17.28 8.04 -5.81
CA ILE A 146 -16.73 7.55 -4.55
C ILE A 146 -16.58 8.74 -3.61
N THR A 147 -17.05 8.62 -2.38
CA THR A 147 -16.92 9.65 -1.35
C THR A 147 -16.24 9.09 -0.12
N VAL A 148 -15.39 9.91 0.49
CA VAL A 148 -14.80 9.66 1.80
C VAL A 148 -15.30 10.74 2.75
N SER A 149 -15.65 10.35 3.97
CA SER A 149 -15.87 11.24 5.10
C SER A 149 -14.86 10.89 6.19
N THR A 150 -13.88 11.75 6.44
CA THR A 150 -12.89 11.54 7.51
C THR A 150 -13.49 11.73 8.90
N SER A 151 -14.50 12.59 9.04
CA SER A 151 -15.22 12.80 10.31
C SER A 151 -16.24 11.70 10.59
N GLY A 152 -16.97 11.24 9.58
CA GLY A 152 -17.86 10.09 9.69
C GLY A 152 -17.13 8.75 9.69
N ARG A 153 -15.86 8.74 9.27
CA ARG A 153 -15.05 7.56 8.95
C ARG A 153 -15.79 6.59 8.04
N THR A 154 -16.33 7.12 6.95
CA THR A 154 -17.08 6.34 5.97
C THR A 154 -16.51 6.50 4.57
N LEU A 155 -16.50 5.39 3.83
CA LEU A 155 -16.20 5.30 2.41
C LEU A 155 -17.46 4.81 1.71
N SER A 156 -17.93 5.52 0.68
CA SER A 156 -19.13 5.14 -0.06
C SER A 156 -18.88 5.13 -1.56
N PHE A 157 -19.39 4.10 -2.22
CA PHE A 157 -19.44 3.98 -3.68
C PHE A 157 -20.89 4.12 -4.12
N THR A 158 -21.16 5.00 -5.09
CA THR A 158 -22.49 5.22 -5.67
C THR A 158 -22.50 4.66 -7.08
N ALA A 159 -22.77 3.36 -7.21
CA ALA A 159 -22.77 2.63 -8.48
C ALA A 159 -21.55 2.92 -9.36
N LYS A 160 -20.36 2.92 -8.75
CA LYS A 160 -19.10 3.23 -9.42
C LYS A 160 -18.64 2.06 -10.27
N VAL A 161 -18.50 2.27 -11.57
CA VAL A 161 -17.84 1.31 -12.46
C VAL A 161 -16.33 1.41 -12.28
N LEU A 162 -15.69 0.27 -12.01
CA LEU A 162 -14.25 0.07 -12.03
C LEU A 162 -13.90 -0.83 -13.22
N SER A 163 -12.74 -0.62 -13.82
CA SER A 163 -12.31 -1.37 -14.99
C SER A 163 -10.86 -1.83 -14.81
N GLY A 164 -10.59 -3.08 -15.17
CA GLY A 164 -9.23 -3.60 -15.20
C GLY A 164 -8.48 -3.03 -16.41
N SER A 165 -7.16 -2.95 -16.29
CA SER A 165 -6.29 -2.81 -17.47
C SER A 165 -6.14 -4.18 -18.14
N GLY A 166 -6.55 -4.29 -19.41
CA GLY A 166 -6.52 -5.56 -20.14
C GLY A 166 -7.70 -6.49 -19.82
N ASP A 167 -7.73 -7.65 -20.49
CA ASP A 167 -8.65 -8.81 -20.34
C ASP A 167 -10.17 -8.55 -20.26
N GLY A 168 -10.61 -7.30 -20.42
CA GLY A 168 -12.01 -6.89 -20.36
C GLY A 168 -12.62 -6.91 -18.96
N ALA A 169 -11.80 -6.99 -17.90
CA ALA A 169 -12.33 -7.03 -16.54
C ALA A 169 -13.04 -5.72 -16.20
N THR A 170 -14.24 -5.83 -15.65
CA THR A 170 -15.02 -4.66 -15.20
C THR A 170 -15.92 -5.09 -14.05
N GLY A 171 -16.40 -4.12 -13.27
CA GLY A 171 -17.46 -4.34 -12.30
C GLY A 171 -17.94 -3.04 -11.68
N THR A 172 -19.20 -3.01 -11.28
CA THR A 172 -19.85 -1.90 -10.62
C THR A 172 -19.86 -2.13 -9.11
N VAL A 173 -19.19 -1.26 -8.36
CA VAL A 173 -19.14 -1.26 -6.91
C VAL A 173 -20.18 -0.29 -6.36
N ASN A 174 -20.96 -0.75 -5.38
CA ASN A 174 -21.96 0.08 -4.70
C ASN A 174 -22.01 -0.27 -3.21
N GLY A 175 -22.26 0.71 -2.35
CA GLY A 175 -22.40 0.50 -0.92
C GLY A 175 -21.57 1.47 -0.09
N SER A 176 -21.57 1.27 1.23
CA SER A 176 -20.85 2.11 2.17
C SER A 176 -20.23 1.25 3.27
N VAL A 177 -19.04 1.64 3.69
CA VAL A 177 -18.28 0.97 4.74
C VAL A 177 -17.65 2.00 5.68
N GLY A 178 -17.59 1.66 6.96
CA GLY A 178 -16.80 2.40 7.93
C GLY A 178 -15.30 2.11 7.77
N PHE A 179 -14.43 2.92 8.36
CA PHE A 179 -13.01 2.60 8.50
C PHE A 179 -12.48 3.04 9.88
N ALA A 180 -11.36 2.45 10.30
CA ALA A 180 -10.74 2.77 11.58
C ALA A 180 -10.15 4.19 11.59
N ALA A 181 -10.10 4.80 12.79
CA ALA A 181 -9.37 6.05 12.97
C ALA A 181 -7.87 5.85 12.71
N ASN A 182 -7.23 6.87 12.15
CA ASN A 182 -5.79 7.00 12.12
C ASN A 182 -5.34 7.91 13.27
N THR A 183 -4.88 7.30 14.36
CA THR A 183 -4.47 8.01 15.58
C THR A 183 -3.16 8.78 15.40
N ALA A 184 -2.30 8.37 14.45
CA ALA A 184 -1.03 9.03 14.15
C ALA A 184 -1.21 10.25 13.24
N ASN A 185 -2.23 10.25 12.37
CA ASN A 185 -2.54 11.34 11.45
C ASN A 185 -4.06 11.59 11.37
N PRO A 186 -4.58 12.52 12.18
CA PRO A 186 -6.00 12.89 12.21
C PRO A 186 -6.58 13.36 10.86
N ALA A 187 -5.73 13.83 9.94
CA ALA A 187 -6.19 14.25 8.61
C ALA A 187 -6.72 13.08 7.77
N CYS A 188 -6.33 11.84 8.10
CA CYS A 188 -6.87 10.62 7.50
C CYS A 188 -8.14 10.10 8.21
N GLY A 189 -8.68 10.84 9.18
CA GLY A 189 -9.85 10.48 9.97
C GLY A 189 -9.47 10.10 11.39
N ALA A 190 -9.88 10.92 12.36
CA ALA A 190 -9.65 10.74 13.79
C ALA A 190 -10.73 9.89 14.48
#